data_AF-A0A3D3X2R9-F1
#
_entry.id   AF-A0A3D3X2R9-F1
#
_cell.length_a   1.000
_cell.length_b   1.000
_cell.length_c   1.000
_cell.angle_alpha   90.00
_cell.angle_beta   90.00
_cell.angle_gamma   90.00
#
_symmetry.space_group_name_H-M   'P 1'
#
loop_
_entity.id
_entity.type
_entity.pdbx_description
1 polymer ?
#
loop_
_entity_poly.entity_id
_entity_poly.type
_entity_poly.pdbx_seq_one_letter_code
_entity_poly.pdbx_strand_id
1 'polypeptide(L)'
;FPDWGNVNIPRGFFAKHVIPIFLRESEKVSHRNLPKALLNCWWVEMLLLQDPPDKQLTSITRLLWHPEQRRFVVEQSEGRHVEKILNMEKAYPELCLDPWWLKFTEMLTRFSDSLIQAEMVFCFAQHMRLQSIIEFETGEPIYVEKEGSWRNRAMVDFYKAFFPDEKQKNLLIRFAQGRDDVANYIEKQLKNRFVESMKRVEQHLCLEGRKKSLHQLTRHLDSGMKPEKDQKNLQQFLGPLLDSVFQRVPIEDRTVLNKLRNKEALSALEKIQARSIYLDHQQLKKVSTQILEHAGHEKTNLNLLENLILQSRIPVAGDVLENVIFKYHFERNFERKPFQIQLPISKSLSIPRPLVVIRHHPKTDLWKFLAMVSRHGTGQGSQGNILEMFEAKLTEGIARCVFSGYIGFSARALTTFQKEAAKFQTRVSNNPFAADDAQQLAQSIEEFFTELSLLPSEVLQHVHYIRDIFMVCNVDRFMTLSLIVRDNLGKTFVIDYDLSQIHVKSHEEDVSGDQNQHPEFFFNRLKSTKAKELFLKELGKLKIPLDLKRPPRFGFWINTRNFNLPANSKYHRVYLDGIMNRLMPAEGKFAPWFPYTPRIEETLDQIGKQ
;
A
#
# COMPACT_ATOMS: atom_id res chain seq x y z
N PHE A 1 19.96 -15.09 36.78
CA PHE A 1 18.77 -14.93 35.91
C PHE A 1 18.77 -16.06 34.88
N PRO A 2 17.61 -16.60 34.47
CA PRO A 2 17.57 -17.56 33.37
C PRO A 2 18.14 -16.89 32.11
N ASP A 3 19.07 -17.55 31.41
CA ASP A 3 19.56 -17.09 30.12
C ASP A 3 18.53 -17.43 29.03
N TRP A 4 17.66 -16.45 28.76
CA TRP A 4 16.64 -16.55 27.71
C TRP A 4 17.25 -16.55 26.29
N GLY A 5 18.56 -16.28 26.15
CA GLY A 5 19.30 -16.33 24.89
C GLY A 5 19.49 -17.74 24.35
N ASN A 6 19.39 -18.78 25.19
CA ASN A 6 19.58 -20.18 24.78
C ASN A 6 18.29 -20.89 24.32
N VAL A 7 17.17 -20.17 24.16
CA VAL A 7 15.94 -20.76 23.63
C VAL A 7 16.12 -21.08 22.14
N ASN A 8 16.25 -22.38 21.83
CA ASN A 8 16.40 -22.87 20.47
C ASN A 8 15.04 -23.16 19.83
N ILE A 9 14.74 -22.50 18.71
CA ILE A 9 13.54 -22.76 17.91
C ILE A 9 13.88 -23.79 16.82
N PRO A 10 13.24 -24.96 16.77
CA PRO A 10 13.51 -25.95 15.73
C PRO A 10 13.26 -25.38 14.33
N ARG A 11 14.20 -25.60 13.40
CA ARG A 11 14.09 -25.13 12.00
C ARG A 11 12.80 -25.59 11.33
N GLY A 12 12.40 -26.84 11.55
CA GLY A 12 11.14 -27.39 11.04
C GLY A 12 9.89 -26.74 11.63
N PHE A 13 9.95 -26.18 12.85
CA PHE A 13 8.86 -25.39 13.42
C PHE A 13 8.84 -23.98 12.80
N PHE A 14 10.01 -23.35 12.65
CA PHE A 14 10.15 -22.04 12.02
C PHE A 14 9.64 -22.04 10.58
N ALA A 15 10.02 -23.05 9.78
CA ALA A 15 9.61 -23.20 8.37
C ALA A 15 8.09 -23.12 8.16
N LYS A 16 7.30 -23.65 9.10
CA LYS A 16 5.82 -23.62 9.05
C LYS A 16 5.24 -22.20 9.23
N HIS A 17 5.96 -21.31 9.90
CA HIS A 17 5.50 -19.96 10.24
C HIS A 17 5.99 -18.89 9.27
N VAL A 18 6.93 -19.22 8.40
CA VAL A 18 7.57 -18.27 7.49
C VAL A 18 6.57 -17.59 6.55
N ILE A 19 5.73 -18.36 5.83
CA ILE A 19 4.70 -17.79 4.94
C ILE A 19 3.71 -16.90 5.73
N PRO A 20 3.13 -17.34 6.87
CA PRO A 20 2.31 -16.49 7.73
C PRO A 20 2.99 -15.18 8.14
N ILE A 21 4.29 -15.20 8.46
CA ILE A 21 5.03 -13.98 8.82
C ILE A 21 5.06 -13.01 7.64
N PHE A 22 5.40 -13.45 6.42
CA PHE A 22 5.35 -12.59 5.23
C PHE A 22 3.96 -12.00 5.00
N LEU A 23 2.91 -12.81 5.12
CA LEU A 23 1.54 -12.36 4.93
C LEU A 23 1.14 -11.29 5.97
N ARG A 24 1.54 -11.45 7.24
CA ARG A 24 1.31 -10.44 8.29
C ARG A 24 2.15 -9.18 8.08
N GLU A 25 3.42 -9.32 7.71
CA GLU A 25 4.29 -8.18 7.43
C GLU A 25 3.78 -7.35 6.23
N SER A 26 3.03 -7.96 5.31
CA SER A 26 2.36 -7.25 4.22
C SER A 26 1.33 -6.20 4.69
N GLU A 27 0.74 -6.40 5.88
CA GLU A 27 -0.21 -5.45 6.46
C GLU A 27 0.46 -4.10 6.73
N LYS A 28 1.71 -4.12 7.20
CA LYS A 28 2.51 -2.91 7.46
C LYS A 28 2.74 -2.07 6.22
N VAL A 29 2.68 -2.67 5.02
CA VAL A 29 2.72 -1.94 3.75
C VAL A 29 1.49 -1.03 3.63
N SER A 30 0.32 -1.53 4.01
CA SER A 30 -0.93 -0.74 4.07
C SER A 30 -0.85 0.37 5.12
N HIS A 31 -0.08 0.17 6.19
CA HIS A 31 0.17 1.18 7.22
C HIS A 31 1.32 2.15 6.89
N ARG A 32 1.80 2.18 5.64
CA ARG A 32 2.90 3.07 5.21
C ARG A 32 4.16 2.85 6.05
N ASN A 33 4.54 1.57 6.22
CA ASN A 33 5.71 1.13 6.97
C ASN A 33 6.46 -0.01 6.25
N LEU A 34 6.52 0.07 4.92
CA LEU A 34 7.19 -0.91 4.07
C LEU A 34 8.68 -1.11 4.41
N PRO A 35 9.49 -0.08 4.73
CA PRO A 35 10.89 -0.28 5.11
C PRO A 35 11.07 -1.25 6.29
N LYS A 36 10.24 -1.10 7.33
CA LYS A 36 10.28 -1.98 8.51
C LYS A 36 9.80 -3.39 8.19
N ALA A 37 8.77 -3.51 7.34
CA ALA A 37 8.27 -4.81 6.87
C ALA A 37 9.38 -5.56 6.13
N LEU A 38 10.13 -4.88 5.26
CA LEU A 38 11.18 -5.47 4.46
C LEU A 38 12.39 -5.92 5.32
N LEU A 39 12.79 -5.13 6.31
CA LEU A 39 13.80 -5.54 7.31
C LEU A 39 13.36 -6.81 8.07
N ASN A 40 12.06 -6.97 8.33
CA ASN A 40 11.55 -8.20 8.95
C ASN A 40 11.56 -9.39 7.98
N CYS A 41 11.16 -9.18 6.73
CA CYS A 41 11.17 -10.21 5.69
C CYS A 41 12.59 -10.72 5.38
N TRP A 42 13.56 -9.81 5.24
CA TRP A 42 14.95 -10.21 5.01
C TRP A 42 15.55 -10.96 6.20
N TRP A 43 15.14 -10.64 7.42
CA TRP A 43 15.55 -11.43 8.59
C TRP A 43 15.04 -12.87 8.48
N VAL A 44 13.77 -13.04 8.12
CA VAL A 44 13.19 -14.38 7.91
C VAL A 44 13.89 -15.12 6.77
N GLU A 45 14.17 -14.42 5.67
CA GLU A 45 14.93 -14.96 4.54
C GLU A 45 16.34 -15.42 4.95
N MET A 46 17.07 -14.58 5.68
CA MET A 46 18.41 -14.89 6.20
C MET A 46 18.40 -16.13 7.09
N LEU A 47 17.47 -16.19 8.06
CA LEU A 47 17.34 -17.33 8.96
C LEU A 47 17.05 -18.63 8.22
N LEU A 48 16.25 -18.58 7.16
CA LEU A 48 15.90 -19.79 6.43
C LEU A 48 17.00 -20.21 5.44
N LEU A 49 17.55 -19.25 4.69
CA LEU A 49 18.41 -19.52 3.53
C LEU A 49 19.91 -19.44 3.80
N GLN A 50 20.35 -18.68 4.80
CA GLN A 50 21.77 -18.38 5.03
C GLN A 50 22.32 -19.00 6.33
N ASP A 51 21.47 -19.28 7.32
CA ASP A 51 21.89 -20.10 8.47
C ASP A 51 22.21 -21.53 8.01
N PRO A 52 23.34 -22.13 8.43
CA PRO A 52 23.63 -23.51 8.09
C PRO A 52 22.50 -24.46 8.57
N PRO A 53 22.13 -25.50 7.80
CA PRO A 53 21.04 -26.40 8.16
C PRO A 53 21.23 -27.07 9.53
N ASP A 54 22.48 -27.36 9.89
CA ASP A 54 22.86 -28.08 11.11
C ASP A 54 23.10 -27.15 12.32
N LYS A 55 23.02 -25.83 12.13
CA LYS A 55 23.19 -24.85 13.21
C LYS A 55 21.83 -24.35 13.71
N GLN A 56 21.81 -23.93 14.98
CA GLN A 56 20.65 -23.27 15.57
C GLN A 56 20.33 -21.97 14.82
N LEU A 57 19.05 -21.64 14.72
CA LEU A 57 18.62 -20.38 14.12
C LEU A 57 19.14 -19.20 14.94
N THR A 58 19.59 -18.17 14.24
CA THR A 58 20.03 -16.93 14.89
C THR A 58 18.83 -16.24 15.57
N SER A 59 18.96 -15.91 16.85
CA SER A 59 17.89 -15.28 17.66
C SER A 59 18.31 -13.89 18.10
N ILE A 60 17.43 -12.89 17.93
CA ILE A 60 17.69 -11.51 18.41
C ILE A 60 17.86 -11.50 19.93
N THR A 61 17.08 -12.30 20.66
CA THR A 61 17.25 -12.45 22.12
C THR A 61 18.64 -12.95 22.45
N ARG A 62 19.15 -13.96 21.73
CA ARG A 62 20.52 -14.43 21.92
C ARG A 62 21.54 -13.35 21.64
N LEU A 63 21.40 -12.62 20.53
CA LEU A 63 22.32 -11.54 20.16
C LEU A 63 22.31 -10.38 21.17
N LEU A 64 21.19 -10.11 21.84
CA LEU A 64 21.12 -9.08 22.89
C LEU A 64 21.90 -9.46 24.15
N TRP A 65 21.83 -10.74 24.54
CA TRP A 65 22.56 -11.24 25.70
C TRP A 65 24.03 -11.52 25.40
N HIS A 66 24.32 -11.90 24.15
CA HIS A 66 25.62 -12.33 23.66
C HIS A 66 25.96 -11.70 22.30
N PRO A 67 26.15 -10.37 22.22
CA PRO A 67 26.47 -9.67 20.97
C PRO A 67 27.81 -10.12 20.36
N GLU A 68 28.72 -10.67 21.17
CA GLU A 68 29.99 -11.27 20.76
C GLU A 68 29.80 -12.57 19.96
N GLN A 69 28.65 -13.23 20.08
CA GLN A 69 28.32 -14.45 19.34
C GLN A 69 27.74 -14.18 17.95
N ARG A 70 27.66 -12.91 17.53
CA ARG A 70 27.31 -12.56 16.15
C ARG A 70 28.26 -13.22 15.18
N ARG A 71 27.72 -13.69 14.06
CA ARG A 71 28.45 -14.61 13.17
C ARG A 71 29.69 -13.96 12.59
N PHE A 72 29.59 -12.72 12.12
CA PHE A 72 30.71 -12.01 11.51
C PHE A 72 31.83 -11.68 12.52
N VAL A 73 31.51 -11.62 13.83
CA VAL A 73 32.50 -11.43 14.90
C VAL A 73 33.26 -12.72 15.15
N VAL A 74 32.53 -13.84 15.33
CA VAL A 74 33.14 -15.16 15.60
C VAL A 74 33.92 -15.68 14.39
N GLU A 75 33.38 -15.52 13.19
CA GLU A 75 34.02 -15.96 11.94
C GLU A 75 35.07 -14.97 11.44
N GLN A 76 35.30 -13.85 12.16
CA GLN A 76 36.20 -12.76 11.75
C GLN A 76 35.99 -12.36 10.29
N SER A 77 34.72 -12.25 9.88
CA SER A 77 34.38 -12.07 8.48
C SER A 77 34.84 -10.70 8.00
N GLU A 78 35.45 -10.68 6.82
CA GLU A 78 35.74 -9.44 6.12
C GLU A 78 34.55 -9.02 5.26
N GLY A 79 34.31 -7.71 5.16
CA GLY A 79 33.23 -7.20 4.32
C GLY A 79 33.17 -5.68 4.32
N ARG A 80 32.60 -5.12 3.24
CA ARG A 80 32.57 -3.66 2.99
C ARG A 80 31.97 -2.81 4.12
N HIS A 81 31.17 -3.42 4.98
CA HIS A 81 30.47 -2.76 6.09
C HIS A 81 30.96 -3.20 7.47
N VAL A 82 31.75 -4.27 7.58
CA VAL A 82 32.14 -4.85 8.88
C VAL A 82 32.96 -3.85 9.70
N GLU A 83 33.98 -3.24 9.10
CA GLU A 83 34.82 -2.24 9.77
C GLU A 83 33.99 -1.02 10.22
N LYS A 84 33.05 -0.57 9.40
CA LYS A 84 32.14 0.54 9.74
C LYS A 84 31.28 0.21 10.96
N ILE A 85 30.76 -1.02 11.02
CA ILE A 85 29.95 -1.50 12.15
C ILE A 85 30.81 -1.54 13.42
N LEU A 86 31.99 -2.14 13.37
CA LEU A 86 32.89 -2.25 14.52
C LEU A 86 33.33 -0.88 15.04
N ASN A 87 33.65 0.06 14.14
CA ASN A 87 34.01 1.42 14.51
C ASN A 87 32.84 2.15 15.18
N MET A 88 31.61 1.98 14.67
CA MET A 88 30.41 2.53 15.29
C MET A 88 30.14 1.95 16.67
N GLU A 89 30.27 0.63 16.85
CA GLU A 89 30.02 -0.01 18.14
C GLU A 89 31.10 0.32 19.18
N LYS A 90 32.33 0.53 18.75
CA LYS A 90 33.40 1.04 19.61
C LYS A 90 33.13 2.47 20.08
N ALA A 91 32.61 3.32 19.19
CA ALA A 91 32.28 4.71 19.51
C ALA A 91 30.98 4.83 20.32
N TYR A 92 30.03 3.91 20.12
CA TYR A 92 28.70 3.90 20.72
C TYR A 92 28.32 2.49 21.21
N PRO A 93 28.85 2.04 22.35
CA PRO A 93 28.58 0.69 22.89
C PRO A 93 27.09 0.41 23.11
N GLU A 94 26.27 1.45 23.34
CA GLU A 94 24.81 1.34 23.49
C GLU A 94 24.12 0.76 22.25
N LEU A 95 24.74 0.84 21.06
CA LEU A 95 24.21 0.22 19.85
C LEU A 95 24.09 -1.31 19.99
N CYS A 96 24.99 -1.95 20.73
CA CYS A 96 24.93 -3.39 21.00
C CYS A 96 23.76 -3.78 21.92
N LEU A 97 23.06 -2.81 22.52
CA LEU A 97 21.86 -3.03 23.32
C LEU A 97 20.57 -2.76 22.51
N ASP A 98 20.68 -2.25 21.28
CA ASP A 98 19.55 -1.99 20.40
C ASP A 98 19.24 -3.23 19.54
N PRO A 99 18.07 -3.89 19.73
CA PRO A 99 17.71 -5.08 18.94
C PRO A 99 17.61 -4.78 17.44
N TRP A 100 17.26 -3.56 17.04
CA TRP A 100 17.19 -3.17 15.63
C TRP A 100 18.58 -3.03 15.03
N TRP A 101 19.54 -2.49 15.78
CA TRP A 101 20.94 -2.42 15.36
C TRP A 101 21.55 -3.81 15.18
N LEU A 102 21.40 -4.69 16.16
CA LEU A 102 21.92 -6.06 16.08
C LEU A 102 21.31 -6.83 14.90
N LYS A 103 19.99 -6.71 14.72
CA LYS A 103 19.28 -7.31 13.59
C LYS A 103 19.82 -6.78 12.26
N PHE A 104 19.95 -5.46 12.13
CA PHE A 104 20.43 -4.79 10.92
C PHE A 104 21.86 -5.20 10.56
N THR A 105 22.78 -5.14 11.51
CA THR A 105 24.20 -5.45 11.29
C THR A 105 24.42 -6.93 10.95
N GLU A 106 23.68 -7.82 11.60
CA GLU A 106 23.73 -9.26 11.30
C GLU A 106 23.20 -9.55 9.89
N MET A 107 22.11 -8.93 9.45
CA MET A 107 21.63 -9.08 8.07
C MET A 107 22.63 -8.48 7.07
N LEU A 108 23.10 -7.26 7.33
CA LEU A 108 23.95 -6.52 6.41
C LEU A 108 25.25 -7.27 6.12
N THR A 109 25.80 -7.98 7.10
CA THR A 109 27.05 -8.75 6.95
C THR A 109 26.86 -10.11 6.28
N ARG A 110 25.64 -10.68 6.28
CA ARG A 110 25.38 -12.01 5.73
C ARG A 110 24.83 -12.01 4.30
N PHE A 111 24.09 -10.99 3.91
CA PHE A 111 23.71 -10.82 2.52
C PHE A 111 24.91 -10.35 1.70
N SER A 112 25.27 -11.07 0.63
CA SER A 112 26.37 -10.69 -0.26
C SER A 112 25.96 -9.70 -1.37
N ASP A 113 24.66 -9.62 -1.68
CA ASP A 113 24.15 -8.74 -2.73
C ASP A 113 24.27 -7.26 -2.30
N SER A 114 25.11 -6.53 -3.04
CA SER A 114 25.40 -5.12 -2.78
C SER A 114 24.19 -4.19 -2.90
N LEU A 115 23.22 -4.53 -3.77
CA LEU A 115 21.98 -3.79 -3.94
C LEU A 115 21.05 -4.02 -2.75
N ILE A 116 20.85 -5.28 -2.34
CA ILE A 116 20.03 -5.61 -1.15
C ILE A 116 20.61 -4.92 0.09
N GLN A 117 21.92 -4.98 0.29
CA GLN A 117 22.57 -4.30 1.40
C GLN A 117 22.40 -2.76 1.34
N ALA A 118 22.44 -2.14 0.16
CA ALA A 118 22.20 -0.69 0.03
C ALA A 118 20.73 -0.33 0.36
N GLU A 119 19.78 -1.16 -0.06
CA GLU A 119 18.36 -1.00 0.27
C GLU A 119 18.09 -1.29 1.76
N MET A 120 18.81 -2.21 2.40
CA MET A 120 18.79 -2.42 3.86
C MET A 120 19.25 -1.18 4.61
N VAL A 121 20.37 -0.58 4.19
CA VAL A 121 20.89 0.68 4.74
C VAL A 121 19.83 1.78 4.62
N PHE A 122 19.21 1.91 3.45
CA PHE A 122 18.12 2.87 3.25
C PHE A 122 16.93 2.59 4.17
N CYS A 123 16.47 1.34 4.26
CA CYS A 123 15.35 0.97 5.13
C CYS A 123 15.64 1.23 6.62
N PHE A 124 16.88 0.96 7.05
CA PHE A 124 17.33 1.22 8.41
C PHE A 124 17.46 2.72 8.69
N ALA A 125 17.93 3.52 7.73
CA ALA A 125 17.93 4.97 7.81
C ALA A 125 16.52 5.55 8.04
N GLN A 126 15.50 4.98 7.38
CA GLN A 126 14.10 5.35 7.62
C GLN A 126 13.62 4.95 9.02
N HIS A 127 14.08 3.80 9.53
CA HIS A 127 13.80 3.37 10.91
C HIS A 127 14.41 4.34 11.94
N MET A 128 15.67 4.75 11.74
CA MET A 128 16.37 5.72 12.59
C MET A 128 15.84 7.15 12.46
N ARG A 129 15.08 7.44 11.39
CA ARG A 129 14.59 8.77 11.02
C ARG A 129 15.70 9.76 10.70
N LEU A 130 16.67 9.35 9.86
CA LEU A 130 17.82 10.20 9.50
C LEU A 130 17.42 11.54 8.87
N GLN A 131 16.22 11.68 8.32
CA GLN A 131 15.72 12.98 7.83
C GLN A 131 15.75 14.10 8.87
N SER A 132 15.74 13.76 10.17
CA SER A 132 15.78 14.73 11.26
C SER A 132 17.15 15.36 11.49
N ILE A 133 18.22 14.79 10.93
CA ILE A 133 19.60 15.27 11.09
C ILE A 133 20.25 15.71 9.78
N ILE A 134 19.51 15.77 8.67
CA ILE A 134 20.07 16.18 7.37
C ILE A 134 19.62 17.60 7.07
N GLU A 135 20.58 18.45 6.71
CA GLU A 135 20.30 19.73 6.07
C GLU A 135 20.07 19.50 4.57
N PHE A 136 18.89 19.84 4.08
CA PHE A 136 18.46 19.45 2.73
C PHE A 136 19.13 20.26 1.60
N GLU A 137 19.71 21.43 1.90
CA GLU A 137 20.40 22.28 0.90
C GLU A 137 21.83 21.83 0.67
N THR A 138 22.57 21.57 1.74
CA THR A 138 23.97 21.15 1.70
C THR A 138 24.11 19.64 1.59
N GLY A 139 23.08 18.89 2.03
CA GLY A 139 23.13 17.46 2.25
C GLY A 139 23.97 17.08 3.47
N GLU A 140 24.52 18.04 4.21
CA GLU A 140 25.36 17.74 5.36
C GLU A 140 24.52 17.46 6.61
N PRO A 141 25.08 16.70 7.57
CA PRO A 141 24.44 16.54 8.87
C PRO A 141 24.30 17.89 9.57
N ILE A 142 23.14 18.13 10.17
CA ILE A 142 22.91 19.27 11.07
C ILE A 142 23.92 19.17 12.21
N TYR A 143 24.51 20.31 12.59
CA TYR A 143 25.46 20.35 13.68
C TYR A 143 24.86 19.76 14.96
N VAL A 144 25.52 18.73 15.50
CA VAL A 144 25.19 18.14 16.80
C VAL A 144 26.32 18.52 17.76
N GLU A 145 25.96 19.18 18.86
CA GLU A 145 26.90 19.51 19.93
C GLU A 145 27.60 18.26 20.45
N LYS A 146 28.88 18.40 20.83
CA LYS A 146 29.66 17.28 21.37
C LYS A 146 29.00 16.65 22.61
N GLU A 147 28.29 17.44 23.42
CA GLU A 147 27.55 17.01 24.61
C GLU A 147 26.12 16.53 24.32
N GLY A 148 25.68 16.51 23.06
CA GLY A 148 24.34 16.07 22.68
C GLY A 148 24.01 14.61 23.04
N SER A 149 22.81 14.13 22.74
CA SER A 149 22.49 12.72 22.99
C SER A 149 23.40 11.80 22.16
N TRP A 150 23.86 10.70 22.75
CA TRP A 150 24.68 9.71 22.04
C TRP A 150 23.98 9.21 20.77
N ARG A 151 22.64 9.10 20.81
CA ARG A 151 21.81 8.68 19.67
C ARG A 151 21.93 9.65 18.49
N ASN A 152 21.90 10.96 18.74
CA ASN A 152 22.03 11.94 17.67
C ASN A 152 23.43 11.88 17.04
N ARG A 153 24.48 11.77 17.87
CA ARG A 153 25.85 11.60 17.38
C ARG A 153 26.01 10.31 16.56
N ALA A 154 25.47 9.19 17.05
CA ALA A 154 25.48 7.91 16.35
C ALA A 154 24.73 7.96 15.00
N MET A 155 23.61 8.69 14.93
CA MET A 155 22.90 8.90 13.66
C MET A 155 23.73 9.69 12.64
N VAL A 156 24.47 10.71 13.08
CA VAL A 156 25.38 11.51 12.22
C VAL A 156 26.51 10.64 11.69
N ASP A 157 27.16 9.86 12.56
CA ASP A 157 28.26 8.98 12.16
C ASP A 157 27.78 7.82 11.28
N PHE A 158 26.58 7.29 11.55
CA PHE A 158 25.92 6.33 10.66
C PHE A 158 25.73 6.93 9.27
N TYR A 159 25.18 8.15 9.19
CA TYR A 159 24.95 8.81 7.92
C TYR A 159 26.25 8.98 7.11
N LYS A 160 27.32 9.46 7.76
CA LYS A 160 28.64 9.62 7.14
C LYS A 160 29.24 8.27 6.69
N ALA A 161 29.11 7.23 7.50
CA ALA A 161 29.68 5.93 7.20
C ALA A 161 28.94 5.19 6.08
N PHE A 162 27.61 5.27 6.06
CA PHE A 162 26.76 4.45 5.20
C PHE A 162 26.18 5.18 3.97
N PHE A 163 26.28 6.50 3.89
CA PHE A 163 25.93 7.29 2.70
C PHE A 163 27.12 8.11 2.14
N PRO A 164 28.28 7.49 1.85
CA PRO A 164 29.42 8.21 1.27
C PRO A 164 29.24 8.54 -0.22
N ASP A 165 28.32 7.83 -0.90
CA ASP A 165 28.02 8.05 -2.32
C ASP A 165 26.97 9.16 -2.49
N GLU A 166 27.31 10.16 -3.30
CA GLU A 166 26.43 11.30 -3.58
C GLU A 166 25.09 10.89 -4.19
N LYS A 167 25.01 9.83 -5.00
CA LYS A 167 23.71 9.42 -5.58
C LYS A 167 22.78 8.86 -4.50
N GLN A 168 23.28 8.02 -3.60
CA GLN A 168 22.51 7.48 -2.48
C GLN A 168 22.12 8.57 -1.48
N LYS A 169 23.03 9.50 -1.20
CA LYS A 169 22.80 10.68 -0.38
C LYS A 169 21.66 11.54 -0.93
N ASN A 170 21.73 11.88 -2.22
CA ASN A 170 20.71 12.65 -2.93
C ASN A 170 19.36 11.92 -2.98
N LEU A 171 19.36 10.59 -3.12
CA LEU A 171 18.14 9.78 -3.07
C LEU A 171 17.46 9.90 -1.71
N LEU A 172 18.22 9.76 -0.62
CA LEU A 172 17.71 9.90 0.75
C LEU A 172 17.19 11.31 1.03
N ILE A 173 17.91 12.35 0.61
CA ILE A 173 17.49 13.75 0.76
C ILE A 173 16.18 14.02 0.03
N ARG A 174 16.08 13.66 -1.26
CA ARG A 174 14.87 13.90 -2.05
C ARG A 174 13.67 13.11 -1.51
N PHE A 175 13.93 11.89 -1.01
CA PHE A 175 12.92 11.12 -0.30
C PHE A 175 12.45 11.84 0.97
N ALA A 176 13.39 12.30 1.80
CA ALA A 176 13.12 13.01 3.05
C ALA A 176 12.37 14.35 2.84
N GLN A 177 12.65 15.04 1.74
CA GLN A 177 11.90 16.23 1.30
C GLN A 177 10.44 15.91 0.96
N GLY A 178 10.13 14.64 0.66
CA GLY A 178 8.80 14.18 0.28
C GLY A 178 8.51 14.34 -1.21
N ARG A 179 9.54 14.27 -2.08
CA ARG A 179 9.31 14.27 -3.53
C ARG A 179 8.60 12.99 -3.97
N ASP A 180 7.52 13.13 -4.72
CA ASP A 180 6.68 11.99 -5.10
C ASP A 180 7.37 11.06 -6.10
N ASP A 181 8.10 11.61 -7.08
CA ASP A 181 8.82 10.82 -8.08
C ASP A 181 9.79 9.82 -7.42
N VAL A 182 10.53 10.30 -6.42
CA VAL A 182 11.47 9.49 -5.64
C VAL A 182 10.75 8.53 -4.70
N ALA A 183 9.74 9.00 -3.97
CA ALA A 183 8.96 8.15 -3.08
C ALA A 183 8.32 6.97 -3.82
N ASN A 184 7.78 7.23 -5.03
CA ASN A 184 7.14 6.23 -5.88
C ASN A 184 8.14 5.24 -6.48
N TYR A 185 9.29 5.76 -6.93
CA TYR A 185 10.38 4.91 -7.39
C TYR A 185 10.82 3.95 -6.27
N ILE A 186 11.08 4.48 -5.07
CA ILE A 186 11.50 3.68 -3.92
C ILE A 186 10.40 2.70 -3.51
N GLU A 187 9.13 3.11 -3.46
CA GLU A 187 8.04 2.21 -3.13
C GLU A 187 7.94 1.03 -4.07
N LYS A 188 8.01 1.28 -5.38
CA LYS A 188 7.99 0.22 -6.39
C LYS A 188 9.18 -0.74 -6.21
N GLN A 189 10.38 -0.21 -5.98
CA GLN A 189 11.58 -1.03 -5.73
C GLN A 189 11.41 -1.89 -4.47
N LEU A 190 11.04 -1.30 -3.33
CA LEU A 190 10.89 -2.02 -2.07
C LEU A 190 9.75 -3.05 -2.11
N LYS A 191 8.64 -2.77 -2.80
CA LYS A 191 7.58 -3.76 -3.02
C LYS A 191 8.06 -4.94 -3.85
N ASN A 192 8.84 -4.69 -4.91
CA ASN A 192 9.44 -5.77 -5.70
C ASN A 192 10.36 -6.63 -4.84
N ARG A 193 11.21 -6.02 -4.01
CA ARG A 193 12.11 -6.75 -3.09
C ARG A 193 11.37 -7.60 -2.08
N PHE A 194 10.26 -7.09 -1.55
CA PHE A 194 9.39 -7.86 -0.67
C PHE A 194 8.88 -9.13 -1.37
N VAL A 195 8.36 -8.98 -2.60
CA VAL A 195 7.83 -10.10 -3.39
C VAL A 195 8.94 -11.09 -3.77
N GLU A 196 10.12 -10.59 -4.14
CA GLU A 196 11.29 -11.41 -4.47
C GLU A 196 11.79 -12.21 -3.25
N SER A 197 11.87 -11.57 -2.08
CA SER A 197 12.22 -12.23 -0.81
C SER A 197 11.23 -13.34 -0.48
N MET A 198 9.93 -13.04 -0.55
CA MET A 198 8.87 -14.02 -0.33
C MET A 198 8.97 -15.20 -1.32
N LYS A 199 9.23 -14.92 -2.61
CA LYS A 199 9.39 -15.96 -3.64
C LYS A 199 10.59 -16.86 -3.37
N ARG A 200 11.77 -16.31 -3.04
CA ARG A 200 12.96 -17.12 -2.73
C ARG A 200 12.71 -18.05 -1.53
N VAL A 201 12.07 -17.51 -0.51
CA VAL A 201 11.66 -18.25 0.68
C VAL A 201 10.64 -19.34 0.35
N GLU A 202 9.57 -19.02 -0.40
CA GLU A 202 8.54 -19.98 -0.82
C GLU A 202 9.17 -21.10 -1.67
N GLN A 203 10.03 -20.75 -2.63
CA GLN A 203 10.76 -21.70 -3.47
C GLN A 203 11.61 -22.65 -2.63
N HIS A 204 12.31 -22.16 -1.61
CA HIS A 204 13.08 -23.01 -0.71
C HIS A 204 12.18 -24.02 0.03
N LEU A 205 11.04 -23.57 0.56
CA LEU A 205 10.07 -24.45 1.23
C LEU A 205 9.49 -25.51 0.26
N CYS A 206 9.20 -25.11 -0.98
CA CYS A 206 8.75 -26.01 -2.03
C CYS A 206 9.82 -27.05 -2.38
N LEU A 207 11.09 -26.64 -2.50
CA LEU A 207 12.22 -27.54 -2.77
C LEU A 207 12.41 -28.57 -1.66
N GLU A 208 12.29 -28.17 -0.40
CA GLU A 208 12.34 -29.09 0.74
C GLU A 208 11.20 -30.13 0.69
N GLY A 209 9.97 -29.68 0.40
CA GLY A 209 8.84 -30.57 0.21
C GLY A 209 9.01 -31.51 -0.99
N ARG A 210 9.54 -31.00 -2.10
CA ARG A 210 9.85 -31.75 -3.32
C ARG A 210 10.91 -32.83 -3.07
N LYS A 211 12.00 -32.52 -2.36
CA LYS A 211 13.03 -33.50 -1.97
C LYS A 211 12.44 -34.60 -1.09
N LYS A 212 11.63 -34.23 -0.10
CA LYS A 212 10.95 -35.18 0.78
C LYS A 212 10.00 -36.09 0.00
N SER A 213 9.22 -35.53 -0.92
CA SER A 213 8.31 -36.27 -1.79
C SER A 213 9.06 -37.22 -2.71
N LEU A 214 10.14 -36.75 -3.36
CA LEU A 214 10.99 -37.58 -4.20
C LEU A 214 11.56 -38.76 -3.41
N HIS A 215 12.07 -38.53 -2.20
CA HIS A 215 12.60 -39.59 -1.35
C HIS A 215 11.51 -40.61 -0.95
N GLN A 216 10.33 -40.13 -0.52
CA GLN A 216 9.22 -41.00 -0.13
C GLN A 216 8.68 -41.83 -1.30
N LEU A 217 8.46 -41.20 -2.46
CA LEU A 217 7.99 -41.88 -3.66
C LEU A 217 9.01 -42.87 -4.20
N THR A 218 10.30 -42.49 -4.24
CA THR A 218 11.37 -43.41 -4.63
C THR A 218 11.36 -44.61 -3.70
N ARG A 219 11.40 -44.40 -2.38
CA ARG A 219 11.39 -45.51 -1.41
C ARG A 219 10.14 -46.40 -1.52
N HIS A 220 8.98 -45.82 -1.80
CA HIS A 220 7.72 -46.55 -1.97
C HIS A 220 7.70 -47.39 -3.27
N LEU A 221 8.21 -46.85 -4.37
CA LEU A 221 8.17 -47.49 -5.69
C LEU A 221 9.36 -48.44 -5.93
N ASP A 222 10.45 -48.25 -5.19
CA ASP A 222 11.71 -49.01 -5.26
C ASP A 222 11.65 -50.30 -4.42
N SER A 223 10.57 -50.55 -3.66
CA SER A 223 10.37 -51.81 -2.93
C SER A 223 10.20 -52.99 -3.90
N GLY A 224 11.33 -53.54 -4.37
CA GLY A 224 11.40 -54.65 -5.32
C GLY A 224 12.33 -54.44 -6.53
N MET A 225 13.07 -53.34 -6.66
CA MET A 225 14.01 -53.10 -7.77
C MET A 225 15.49 -53.30 -7.37
N LYS A 226 16.32 -53.84 -8.28
CA LYS A 226 17.80 -53.80 -8.30
C LYS A 226 18.18 -53.48 -9.75
N PRO A 227 19.07 -52.52 -10.11
CA PRO A 227 20.24 -51.93 -9.42
C PRO A 227 20.16 -50.39 -9.24
N GLU A 228 21.23 -49.71 -8.78
CA GLU A 228 21.32 -48.22 -8.65
C GLU A 228 20.87 -47.43 -9.90
N LYS A 229 20.99 -48.05 -11.09
CA LYS A 229 20.60 -47.46 -12.37
C LYS A 229 19.08 -47.23 -12.46
N ASP A 230 18.27 -48.11 -11.87
CA ASP A 230 16.81 -48.01 -11.90
C ASP A 230 16.31 -46.93 -10.93
N GLN A 231 16.98 -46.76 -9.80
CA GLN A 231 16.69 -45.68 -8.86
C GLN A 231 16.99 -44.29 -9.45
N LYS A 232 18.11 -44.14 -10.18
CA LYS A 232 18.42 -42.89 -10.88
C LYS A 232 17.42 -42.58 -12.00
N ASN A 233 17.02 -43.58 -12.78
CA ASN A 233 16.01 -43.42 -13.82
C ASN A 233 14.65 -43.01 -13.23
N LEU A 234 14.25 -43.63 -12.12
CA LEU A 234 13.02 -43.28 -11.41
C LEU A 234 13.07 -41.84 -10.88
N GLN A 235 14.19 -41.41 -10.31
CA GLN A 235 14.35 -40.03 -9.85
C GLN A 235 14.31 -39.02 -11.01
N GLN A 236 14.90 -39.35 -12.17
CA GLN A 236 14.84 -38.52 -13.38
C GLN A 236 13.42 -38.42 -13.94
N PHE A 237 12.61 -39.48 -13.83
CA PHE A 237 11.20 -39.46 -14.21
C PHE A 237 10.34 -38.64 -13.22
N LEU A 238 10.49 -38.88 -11.92
CA LEU A 238 9.68 -38.23 -10.89
C LEU A 238 10.00 -36.73 -10.74
N GLY A 239 11.26 -36.34 -10.90
CA GLY A 239 11.73 -34.97 -10.66
C GLY A 239 10.90 -33.89 -11.38
N PRO A 240 10.83 -33.91 -12.72
CA PRO A 240 10.07 -32.93 -13.50
C PRO A 240 8.57 -32.92 -13.19
N LEU A 241 8.00 -34.08 -12.85
CA LEU A 241 6.60 -34.19 -12.47
C LEU A 241 6.34 -33.45 -11.16
N LEU A 242 7.18 -33.68 -10.15
CA LEU A 242 7.07 -33.02 -8.85
C LEU A 242 7.29 -31.51 -8.95
N ASP A 243 8.15 -31.04 -9.85
CA ASP A 243 8.35 -29.59 -10.07
C ASP A 243 7.06 -28.86 -10.46
N SER A 244 6.11 -29.55 -11.10
CA SER A 244 4.80 -28.98 -11.44
C SER A 244 3.83 -28.87 -10.25
N VAL A 245 4.02 -29.67 -9.20
CA VAL A 245 3.21 -29.67 -7.97
C VAL A 245 3.81 -28.75 -6.91
N PHE A 246 5.14 -28.69 -6.82
CA PHE A 246 5.86 -27.90 -5.83
C PHE A 246 6.24 -26.51 -6.38
N GLN A 247 5.24 -25.77 -6.85
CA GLN A 247 5.41 -24.38 -7.33
C GLN A 247 5.11 -23.33 -6.27
N ARG A 248 4.26 -23.67 -5.30
CA ARG A 248 3.75 -22.77 -4.25
C ARG A 248 3.56 -23.54 -2.95
N VAL A 249 3.52 -22.83 -1.83
CA VAL A 249 3.07 -23.39 -0.54
C VAL A 249 1.55 -23.17 -0.42
N PRO A 250 0.73 -24.23 -0.43
CA PRO A 250 -0.72 -24.09 -0.42
C PRO A 250 -1.24 -23.70 0.98
N ILE A 251 -2.29 -22.87 0.99
CA ILE A 251 -3.06 -22.51 2.19
C ILE A 251 -4.48 -23.04 1.98
N GLU A 252 -4.73 -24.24 2.51
CA GLU A 252 -5.96 -24.99 2.29
C GLU A 252 -6.87 -24.95 3.53
N ASP A 253 -8.05 -24.34 3.37
CA ASP A 253 -9.11 -24.41 4.38
C ASP A 253 -10.05 -25.58 4.05
N ARG A 254 -10.02 -26.60 4.92
CA ARG A 254 -10.88 -27.78 4.79
C ARG A 254 -12.36 -27.45 4.93
N THR A 255 -12.72 -26.35 5.59
CA THR A 255 -14.12 -25.93 5.70
C THR A 255 -14.68 -25.55 4.33
N VAL A 256 -13.88 -24.90 3.47
CA VAL A 256 -14.26 -24.57 2.08
C VAL A 256 -14.48 -25.83 1.25
N LEU A 257 -13.60 -26.83 1.40
CA LEU A 257 -13.78 -28.13 0.75
C LEU A 257 -15.06 -28.84 1.19
N ASN A 258 -15.37 -28.81 2.49
CA ASN A 258 -16.60 -29.39 3.01
C ASN A 258 -17.85 -28.67 2.47
N LYS A 259 -17.84 -27.33 2.45
CA LYS A 259 -18.94 -26.53 1.87
C LYS A 259 -19.15 -26.83 0.39
N LEU A 260 -18.07 -26.94 -0.39
CA LEU A 260 -18.14 -27.33 -1.80
C LEU A 260 -18.78 -28.71 -1.97
N ARG A 261 -18.35 -29.70 -1.16
CA ARG A 261 -18.90 -31.06 -1.20
C ARG A 261 -20.39 -31.09 -0.85
N ASN A 262 -20.81 -30.27 0.12
CA ASN A 262 -22.18 -30.18 0.60
C ASN A 262 -23.06 -29.21 -0.22
N LYS A 263 -22.51 -28.57 -1.26
CA LYS A 263 -23.19 -27.52 -2.08
C LYS A 263 -23.69 -26.33 -1.25
N GLU A 264 -23.00 -25.99 -0.18
CA GLU A 264 -23.28 -24.83 0.64
C GLU A 264 -22.79 -23.53 -0.04
N ALA A 265 -23.45 -22.41 0.28
CA ALA A 265 -23.07 -21.12 -0.28
C ALA A 265 -21.69 -20.67 0.23
N LEU A 266 -20.80 -20.33 -0.70
CA LEU A 266 -19.49 -19.76 -0.40
C LEU A 266 -19.51 -18.23 -0.41
N SER A 267 -18.81 -17.63 0.55
CA SER A 267 -18.45 -16.21 0.55
C SER A 267 -17.50 -15.87 -0.62
N ALA A 268 -17.25 -14.57 -0.84
CA ALA A 268 -16.33 -14.12 -1.89
C ALA A 268 -14.90 -14.64 -1.68
N LEU A 269 -14.41 -14.64 -0.43
CA LEU A 269 -13.07 -15.12 -0.09
C LEU A 269 -12.94 -16.62 -0.31
N GLU A 270 -13.94 -17.38 0.15
CA GLU A 270 -13.98 -18.84 -0.02
C GLU A 270 -14.06 -19.23 -1.51
N LYS A 271 -14.72 -18.44 -2.37
CA LYS A 271 -14.73 -18.68 -3.82
C LYS A 271 -13.35 -18.49 -4.45
N ILE A 272 -12.60 -17.48 -4.03
CA ILE A 272 -11.22 -17.26 -4.51
C ILE A 272 -10.34 -18.41 -4.04
N GLN A 273 -10.45 -18.80 -2.78
CA GLN A 273 -9.69 -19.90 -2.22
C GLN A 273 -10.04 -21.23 -2.90
N ALA A 274 -11.32 -21.52 -3.10
CA ALA A 274 -11.80 -22.71 -3.80
C ALA A 274 -11.16 -22.88 -5.18
N ARG A 275 -11.01 -21.80 -5.96
CA ARG A 275 -10.32 -21.83 -7.26
C ARG A 275 -8.86 -22.23 -7.12
N SER A 276 -8.16 -21.67 -6.13
CA SER A 276 -6.75 -22.01 -5.87
C SER A 276 -6.58 -23.46 -5.45
N ILE A 277 -7.44 -23.96 -4.55
CA ILE A 277 -7.42 -25.35 -4.08
C ILE A 277 -7.73 -26.29 -5.25
N TYR A 278 -8.74 -25.96 -6.07
CA TYR A 278 -9.12 -26.79 -7.21
C TYR A 278 -7.98 -26.96 -8.22
N LEU A 279 -7.30 -25.87 -8.60
CA LEU A 279 -6.17 -25.92 -9.52
C LEU A 279 -5.00 -26.75 -8.97
N ASP A 280 -4.72 -26.62 -7.67
CA ASP A 280 -3.67 -27.39 -7.01
C ASP A 280 -3.99 -28.90 -6.98
N HIS A 281 -5.21 -29.26 -6.58
CA HIS A 281 -5.67 -30.65 -6.59
C HIS A 281 -5.75 -31.25 -8.01
N GLN A 282 -6.14 -30.46 -9.01
CA GLN A 282 -6.15 -30.90 -10.41
C GLN A 282 -4.74 -31.27 -10.88
N GLN A 283 -3.75 -30.45 -10.53
CA GLN A 283 -2.35 -30.70 -10.88
C GLN A 283 -1.80 -31.92 -10.13
N LEU A 284 -2.09 -32.05 -8.83
CA LEU A 284 -1.70 -33.21 -8.02
C LEU A 284 -2.28 -34.51 -8.59
N LYS A 285 -3.56 -34.52 -8.97
CA LYS A 285 -4.21 -35.68 -9.57
C LYS A 285 -3.54 -36.06 -10.89
N LYS A 286 -3.29 -35.06 -11.77
CA LYS A 286 -2.61 -35.27 -13.05
C LYS A 286 -1.24 -35.94 -12.86
N VAL A 287 -0.43 -35.43 -11.94
CA VAL A 287 0.89 -36.01 -11.62
C VAL A 287 0.78 -37.41 -11.05
N SER A 288 -0.16 -37.63 -10.12
CA SER A 288 -0.36 -38.94 -9.49
C SER A 288 -0.83 -39.99 -10.51
N THR A 289 -1.65 -39.60 -11.49
CA THR A 289 -2.04 -40.48 -12.62
C THR A 289 -0.84 -40.86 -13.47
N GLN A 290 0.02 -39.91 -13.85
CA GLN A 290 1.22 -40.20 -14.65
C GLN A 290 2.20 -41.13 -13.90
N ILE A 291 2.35 -40.95 -12.59
CA ILE A 291 3.18 -41.84 -11.76
C ILE A 291 2.55 -43.24 -11.71
N LEU A 292 1.23 -43.34 -11.56
CA LEU A 292 0.51 -44.62 -11.52
C LEU A 292 0.61 -45.37 -12.85
N GLU A 293 0.48 -44.67 -13.98
CA GLU A 293 0.65 -45.24 -15.33
C GLU A 293 2.07 -45.81 -15.51
N HIS A 294 3.08 -45.15 -14.97
CA HIS A 294 4.47 -45.63 -15.02
C HIS A 294 4.73 -46.80 -14.06
N ALA A 295 4.18 -46.76 -12.85
CA ALA A 295 4.44 -47.75 -11.80
C ALA A 295 3.58 -49.02 -11.91
N GLY A 296 2.40 -48.92 -12.52
CA GLY A 296 1.39 -49.98 -12.58
C GLY A 296 0.50 -50.05 -11.33
N HIS A 297 -0.76 -50.42 -11.54
CA HIS A 297 -1.80 -50.49 -10.49
C HIS A 297 -1.54 -51.56 -9.41
N GLU A 298 -0.66 -52.52 -9.67
CA GLU A 298 -0.32 -53.58 -8.71
C GLU A 298 0.59 -53.08 -7.58
N LYS A 299 1.39 -52.02 -7.84
CA LYS A 299 2.38 -51.50 -6.89
C LYS A 299 1.85 -50.33 -6.05
N THR A 300 0.85 -49.61 -6.54
CA THR A 300 0.36 -48.40 -5.89
C THR A 300 -1.04 -48.03 -6.39
N ASN A 301 -1.66 -47.03 -5.74
CA ASN A 301 -2.92 -46.44 -6.17
C ASN A 301 -2.89 -44.92 -6.03
N LEU A 302 -3.82 -44.23 -6.70
CA LEU A 302 -3.89 -42.76 -6.71
C LEU A 302 -3.91 -42.17 -5.30
N ASN A 303 -4.78 -42.66 -4.42
CA ASN A 303 -4.93 -42.11 -3.06
C ASN A 303 -3.63 -42.18 -2.27
N LEU A 304 -2.87 -43.27 -2.39
CA LEU A 304 -1.60 -43.42 -1.71
C LEU A 304 -0.55 -42.44 -2.26
N LEU A 305 -0.45 -42.32 -3.59
CA LEU A 305 0.47 -41.38 -4.25
C LEU A 305 0.17 -39.92 -3.86
N GLU A 306 -1.10 -39.53 -3.93
CA GLU A 306 -1.55 -38.19 -3.53
C GLU A 306 -1.21 -37.91 -2.06
N ASN A 307 -1.45 -38.87 -1.17
CA ASN A 307 -1.12 -38.74 0.25
C ASN A 307 0.39 -38.60 0.52
N LEU A 308 1.24 -39.37 -0.16
CA LEU A 308 2.70 -39.26 -0.01
C LEU A 308 3.20 -37.88 -0.44
N ILE A 309 2.67 -37.34 -1.54
CA ILE A 309 3.01 -36.00 -2.03
C ILE A 309 2.51 -34.92 -1.04
N LEU A 310 1.26 -35.02 -0.58
CA LEU A 310 0.67 -34.05 0.35
C LEU A 310 1.38 -34.03 1.71
N GLN A 311 1.71 -35.19 2.28
CA GLN A 311 2.45 -35.29 3.55
C GLN A 311 3.90 -34.80 3.46
N SER A 312 4.41 -34.67 2.25
CA SER A 312 5.74 -34.12 2.00
C SER A 312 5.76 -32.60 2.00
N ARG A 313 4.62 -31.93 1.80
CA ARG A 313 4.53 -30.46 1.84
C ARG A 313 4.85 -29.91 3.23
N ILE A 314 5.47 -28.73 3.27
CA ILE A 314 5.62 -27.96 4.51
C ILE A 314 4.23 -27.46 4.91
N PRO A 315 3.70 -27.82 6.09
CA PRO A 315 2.41 -27.32 6.53
C PRO A 315 2.53 -25.84 6.92
N VAL A 316 1.48 -25.06 6.63
CA VAL A 316 1.38 -23.67 7.06
C VAL A 316 0.78 -23.62 8.46
N ALA A 317 1.49 -22.96 9.39
CA ALA A 317 1.02 -22.80 10.77
C ALA A 317 0.07 -21.61 10.94
N GLY A 318 -0.57 -21.54 12.12
CA GLY A 318 -1.54 -20.52 12.47
C GLY A 318 -2.96 -20.84 11.98
N ASP A 319 -3.86 -19.90 12.19
CA ASP A 319 -5.25 -20.04 11.73
C ASP A 319 -5.32 -19.92 10.21
N VAL A 320 -6.01 -20.88 9.57
CA VAL A 320 -6.05 -20.96 8.11
C VAL A 320 -6.85 -19.80 7.53
N LEU A 321 -7.98 -19.45 8.14
CA LEU A 321 -8.81 -18.34 7.68
C LEU A 321 -8.04 -17.01 7.77
N GLU A 322 -7.34 -16.78 8.88
CA GLU A 322 -6.46 -15.62 9.07
C GLU A 322 -5.39 -15.55 7.97
N ASN A 323 -4.72 -16.65 7.66
CA ASN A 323 -3.72 -16.72 6.59
C ASN A 323 -4.31 -16.40 5.21
N VAL A 324 -5.52 -16.87 4.91
CA VAL A 324 -6.24 -16.57 3.66
C VAL A 324 -6.60 -15.10 3.57
N ILE A 325 -7.06 -14.50 4.67
CA ILE A 325 -7.39 -13.07 4.77
C ILE A 325 -6.14 -12.22 4.51
N PHE A 326 -5.01 -12.52 5.15
CA PHE A 326 -3.78 -11.77 4.91
C PHE A 326 -3.21 -11.97 3.51
N LYS A 327 -3.35 -13.17 2.91
CA LYS A 327 -3.01 -13.40 1.50
C LYS A 327 -3.84 -12.50 0.58
N TYR A 328 -5.14 -12.42 0.81
CA TYR A 328 -6.01 -11.54 0.05
C TYR A 328 -5.63 -10.05 0.23
N HIS A 329 -5.32 -9.63 1.46
CA HIS A 329 -4.83 -8.27 1.72
C HIS A 329 -3.52 -7.98 1.00
N PHE A 330 -2.56 -8.90 1.04
CA PHE A 330 -1.30 -8.80 0.31
C PHE A 330 -1.54 -8.55 -1.18
N GLU A 331 -2.30 -9.42 -1.84
CA GLU A 331 -2.63 -9.31 -3.27
C GLU A 331 -3.32 -7.97 -3.60
N ARG A 332 -4.24 -7.54 -2.73
CA ARG A 332 -5.00 -6.30 -2.93
C ARG A 332 -4.21 -5.02 -2.68
N ASN A 333 -3.20 -5.04 -1.81
CA ASN A 333 -2.50 -3.83 -1.31
C ASN A 333 -1.16 -3.58 -2.00
N PHE A 334 -0.58 -4.60 -2.64
CA PHE A 334 0.69 -4.45 -3.33
C PHE A 334 0.55 -3.72 -4.66
N GLU A 335 -0.54 -3.95 -5.39
CA GLU A 335 -0.82 -3.27 -6.64
C GLU A 335 -1.73 -2.05 -6.46
N ARG A 336 -1.35 -0.94 -7.12
CA ARG A 336 -2.16 0.27 -7.14
C ARG A 336 -3.39 0.03 -8.01
N LYS A 337 -4.57 0.34 -7.47
CA LYS A 337 -5.82 0.31 -8.24
C LYS A 337 -5.95 1.58 -9.11
N PRO A 338 -6.62 1.49 -10.26
CA PRO A 338 -7.00 2.69 -11.02
C PRO A 338 -7.72 3.69 -10.11
N PHE A 339 -7.51 4.99 -10.34
CA PHE A 339 -8.14 6.09 -9.60
C PHE A 339 -7.77 6.21 -8.12
N GLN A 340 -6.94 5.30 -7.57
CA GLN A 340 -6.54 5.33 -6.17
C GLN A 340 -5.61 6.52 -5.91
N ILE A 341 -5.93 7.31 -4.87
CA ILE A 341 -5.07 8.40 -4.38
C ILE A 341 -3.75 7.80 -3.89
N GLN A 342 -2.65 8.40 -4.34
CA GLN A 342 -1.32 7.97 -3.96
C GLN A 342 -0.88 8.64 -2.66
N LEU A 343 -0.68 7.83 -1.63
CA LEU A 343 -0.23 8.29 -0.32
C LEU A 343 1.28 8.09 -0.17
N PRO A 344 1.95 8.82 0.74
CA PRO A 344 3.37 8.63 0.99
C PRO A 344 3.65 7.22 1.50
N ILE A 345 4.70 6.58 1.02
CA ILE A 345 5.12 5.22 1.45
C ILE A 345 5.43 5.14 2.96
N SER A 346 5.83 6.24 3.58
CA SER A 346 6.21 6.29 4.99
C SER A 346 5.37 7.32 5.75
N LYS A 347 4.81 6.92 6.90
CA LYS A 347 4.14 7.88 7.82
C LYS A 347 5.05 9.02 8.24
N SER A 348 6.37 8.81 8.25
CA SER A 348 7.32 9.88 8.61
C SER A 348 7.40 11.01 7.58
N LEU A 349 6.86 10.81 6.37
CA LEU A 349 6.71 11.86 5.37
C LEU A 349 5.39 12.63 5.52
N SER A 350 4.42 12.10 6.28
CA SER A 350 3.12 12.73 6.55
C SER A 350 3.26 13.86 7.56
N ILE A 351 3.89 14.95 7.13
CA ILE A 351 4.14 16.14 7.94
C ILE A 351 3.38 17.31 7.30
N PRO A 352 2.60 18.07 8.08
CA PRO A 352 1.98 19.31 7.63
C PRO A 352 3.01 20.26 7.02
N ARG A 353 2.66 20.84 5.87
CA ARG A 353 3.51 21.82 5.17
C ARG A 353 3.05 23.22 5.56
N PRO A 354 3.95 24.19 5.81
CA PRO A 354 3.53 25.54 6.15
C PRO A 354 2.80 26.22 4.97
N LEU A 355 3.24 25.95 3.74
CA LEU A 355 2.67 26.49 2.51
C LEU A 355 2.63 25.42 1.43
N VAL A 356 1.49 25.30 0.75
CA VAL A 356 1.30 24.55 -0.48
C VAL A 356 1.02 25.52 -1.63
N VAL A 357 1.90 25.54 -2.63
CA VAL A 357 1.75 26.34 -3.83
C VAL A 357 1.16 25.49 -4.95
N ILE A 358 0.13 26.00 -5.62
CA ILE A 358 -0.55 25.37 -6.74
C ILE A 358 -0.18 26.15 -8.01
N ARG A 359 0.49 25.48 -8.94
CA ARG A 359 0.98 26.07 -10.19
C ARG A 359 0.50 25.29 -11.40
N HIS A 360 -0.06 25.95 -12.40
CA HIS A 360 -0.49 25.30 -13.64
C HIS A 360 0.70 24.78 -14.45
N HIS A 361 0.61 23.55 -14.97
CA HIS A 361 1.56 22.99 -15.92
C HIS A 361 0.99 23.03 -17.35
N PRO A 362 1.54 23.88 -18.24
CA PRO A 362 0.94 24.07 -19.57
C PRO A 362 1.03 22.87 -20.52
N LYS A 363 1.98 21.95 -20.32
CA LYS A 363 2.20 20.81 -21.24
C LYS A 363 1.22 19.67 -21.03
N THR A 364 0.84 19.45 -19.77
CA THR A 364 -0.02 18.35 -19.33
C THR A 364 -1.44 18.81 -19.03
N ASP A 365 -1.65 20.14 -18.93
CA ASP A 365 -2.88 20.78 -18.50
C ASP A 365 -3.35 20.32 -17.10
N LEU A 366 -2.39 19.98 -16.24
CA LEU A 366 -2.59 19.62 -14.83
C LEU A 366 -2.01 20.70 -13.90
N TRP A 367 -2.17 20.50 -12.59
CA TRP A 367 -1.65 21.38 -11.56
C TRP A 367 -0.53 20.71 -10.78
N LYS A 368 0.59 21.42 -10.67
CA LYS A 368 1.71 21.07 -9.79
C LYS A 368 1.41 21.56 -8.39
N PHE A 369 1.51 20.64 -7.44
CA PHE A 369 1.46 20.92 -6.02
C PHE A 369 2.89 20.96 -5.51
N LEU A 370 3.33 22.15 -5.11
CA LEU A 370 4.64 22.38 -4.53
C LEU A 370 4.47 22.65 -3.04
N ALA A 371 5.41 22.20 -2.22
CA ALA A 371 5.44 22.52 -0.80
C ALA A 371 6.66 23.35 -0.47
N MET A 372 6.47 24.32 0.41
CA MET A 372 7.59 24.89 1.14
C MET A 372 8.12 23.83 2.10
N VAL A 373 9.34 23.39 1.87
CA VAL A 373 10.04 22.44 2.74
C VAL A 373 11.06 23.23 3.53
N SER A 374 11.02 23.14 4.86
CA SER A 374 12.04 23.72 5.73
C SER A 374 13.42 23.19 5.36
N ARG A 375 14.48 23.96 5.65
CA ARG A 375 15.87 23.52 5.39
C ARG A 375 16.24 22.21 6.10
N HIS A 376 15.49 21.86 7.15
CA HIS A 376 15.65 20.64 7.95
C HIS A 376 14.34 19.85 8.01
N GLY A 377 14.40 18.54 8.27
CA GLY A 377 13.23 17.67 8.42
C GLY A 377 12.36 17.91 9.66
N THR A 378 12.70 18.87 10.53
CA THR A 378 12.09 19.11 11.84
C THR A 378 11.09 20.28 11.90
N GLY A 379 10.79 20.94 10.77
CA GLY A 379 9.71 21.94 10.69
C GLY A 379 9.97 23.26 11.43
N GLN A 380 11.19 23.53 11.91
CA GLN A 380 11.52 24.79 12.57
C GLN A 380 11.82 25.91 11.55
N GLY A 381 10.83 26.76 11.33
CA GLY A 381 10.95 28.23 11.30
C GLY A 381 11.99 28.91 10.38
N SER A 382 12.45 28.29 9.30
CA SER A 382 13.48 28.90 8.41
C SER A 382 13.02 28.95 6.95
N GLN A 383 13.53 29.95 6.22
CA GLN A 383 13.35 30.12 4.77
C GLN A 383 13.55 28.79 4.05
N GLY A 384 12.46 28.21 3.56
CA GLY A 384 12.45 26.92 2.88
C GLY A 384 12.43 27.06 1.37
N ASN A 385 12.91 26.04 0.67
CA ASN A 385 12.76 25.96 -0.77
C ASN A 385 11.37 25.42 -1.12
N ILE A 386 10.78 25.97 -2.19
CA ILE A 386 9.55 25.45 -2.77
C ILE A 386 9.93 24.27 -3.66
N LEU A 387 9.51 23.07 -3.27
CA LEU A 387 9.78 21.83 -3.98
C LEU A 387 8.50 21.24 -4.54
N GLU A 388 8.58 20.76 -5.77
CA GLU A 388 7.49 20.00 -6.39
C GLU A 388 7.25 18.71 -5.60
N MET A 389 6.04 18.55 -5.08
CA MET A 389 5.61 17.30 -4.47
C MET A 389 5.12 16.38 -5.58
N PHE A 390 4.06 16.76 -6.28
CA PHE A 390 3.41 15.95 -7.31
C PHE A 390 2.60 16.81 -8.29
N GLU A 391 2.08 16.17 -9.32
CA GLU A 391 1.20 16.77 -10.32
C GLU A 391 -0.12 15.99 -10.39
N ALA A 392 -1.25 16.71 -10.40
CA ALA A 392 -2.59 16.13 -10.41
C ALA A 392 -3.63 17.15 -10.90
N LYS A 393 -4.88 16.71 -11.07
CA LYS A 393 -6.03 17.64 -11.14
C LYS A 393 -6.21 18.36 -9.80
N LEU A 394 -6.92 19.50 -9.77
CA LEU A 394 -7.08 20.29 -8.55
C LEU A 394 -7.77 19.48 -7.45
N THR A 395 -8.90 18.84 -7.77
CA THR A 395 -9.64 18.07 -6.76
C THR A 395 -8.80 16.90 -6.24
N GLU A 396 -8.20 16.11 -7.14
CA GLU A 396 -7.35 14.98 -6.77
C GLU A 396 -6.17 15.44 -5.92
N GLY A 397 -5.52 16.53 -6.29
CA GLY A 397 -4.34 17.03 -5.59
C GLY A 397 -4.65 17.59 -4.21
N ILE A 398 -5.77 18.31 -4.05
CA ILE A 398 -6.23 18.77 -2.72
C ILE A 398 -6.57 17.58 -1.83
N ALA A 399 -7.36 16.62 -2.36
CA ALA A 399 -7.67 15.39 -1.63
C ALA A 399 -6.40 14.63 -1.23
N ARG A 400 -5.44 14.51 -2.16
CA ARG A 400 -4.14 13.89 -1.91
C ARG A 400 -3.37 14.59 -0.81
N CYS A 401 -3.32 15.92 -0.80
CA CYS A 401 -2.68 16.69 0.28
C CYS A 401 -3.32 16.40 1.64
N VAL A 402 -4.65 16.34 1.72
CA VAL A 402 -5.38 16.04 2.97
C VAL A 402 -5.06 14.61 3.45
N PHE A 403 -5.30 13.58 2.62
CA PHE A 403 -5.08 12.19 3.01
C PHE A 403 -3.60 11.84 3.24
N SER A 404 -2.67 12.58 2.64
CA SER A 404 -1.24 12.43 2.88
C SER A 404 -0.78 13.01 4.22
N GLY A 405 -1.61 13.80 4.89
CA GLY A 405 -1.26 14.53 6.11
C GLY A 405 -0.36 15.75 5.84
N TYR A 406 -0.39 16.28 4.62
CA TYR A 406 0.38 17.47 4.24
C TYR A 406 -0.33 18.78 4.62
N ILE A 407 -1.61 18.71 4.93
CA ILE A 407 -2.41 19.83 5.42
C ILE A 407 -2.57 19.68 6.93
N GLY A 408 -2.13 20.67 7.69
CA GLY A 408 -2.46 20.78 9.10
C GLY A 408 -3.57 21.81 9.31
N PHE A 409 -4.52 21.46 10.17
CA PHE A 409 -5.72 22.26 10.45
C PHE A 409 -5.65 22.93 11.84
N SER A 410 -4.67 22.57 12.67
CA SER A 410 -4.49 23.17 13.99
C SER A 410 -3.64 24.44 13.93
N ALA A 411 -3.89 25.40 14.83
CA ALA A 411 -3.14 26.66 14.89
C ALA A 411 -1.61 26.49 14.97
N ARG A 412 -1.13 25.38 15.56
CA ARG A 412 0.32 25.09 15.69
C ARG A 412 0.96 24.50 14.43
N ALA A 413 0.14 24.01 13.48
CA ALA A 413 0.60 23.34 12.28
C ALA A 413 -0.22 23.75 11.05
N LEU A 414 -0.77 24.97 11.04
CA LEU A 414 -1.70 25.40 10.01
C LEU A 414 -0.98 25.47 8.66
N THR A 415 -1.54 24.79 7.67
CA THR A 415 -1.10 24.88 6.28
C THR A 415 -1.88 25.97 5.56
N THR A 416 -1.17 26.79 4.79
CA THR A 416 -1.77 27.78 3.88
C THR A 416 -1.64 27.32 2.43
N PHE A 417 -2.58 27.75 1.58
CA PHE A 417 -2.49 27.57 0.13
C PHE A 417 -2.11 28.88 -0.56
N GLN A 418 -1.36 28.77 -1.64
CA GLN A 418 -1.15 29.84 -2.62
C GLN A 418 -1.41 29.28 -4.01
N LYS A 419 -2.26 29.92 -4.81
CA LYS A 419 -2.49 29.53 -6.21
C LYS A 419 -1.90 30.59 -7.12
N GLU A 420 -0.92 30.21 -7.93
CA GLU A 420 -0.31 31.12 -8.90
C GLU A 420 -1.25 31.33 -10.09
N ALA A 421 -1.23 32.54 -10.66
CA ALA A 421 -1.89 32.82 -11.92
C ALA A 421 -1.31 31.95 -13.03
N ALA A 422 -2.18 31.31 -13.81
CA ALA A 422 -1.73 30.50 -14.94
C ALA A 422 -1.12 31.40 -16.02
N LYS A 423 0.03 30.98 -16.56
CA LYS A 423 0.71 31.71 -17.64
C LYS A 423 0.02 31.57 -19.00
N PHE A 424 -0.77 30.50 -19.16
CA PHE A 424 -1.54 30.22 -20.37
C PHE A 424 -2.97 29.93 -19.98
N GLN A 425 -3.90 30.46 -20.76
CA GLN A 425 -5.33 30.26 -20.57
C GLN A 425 -5.80 29.03 -21.33
N THR A 426 -6.28 28.03 -20.60
CA THR A 426 -6.89 26.79 -21.08
C THR A 426 -8.25 26.63 -20.41
N ARG A 427 -9.06 25.67 -20.86
CA ARG A 427 -10.34 25.35 -20.19
C ARG A 427 -10.14 24.90 -18.73
N VAL A 428 -8.97 24.34 -18.39
CA VAL A 428 -8.61 23.96 -17.02
C VAL A 428 -8.06 25.14 -16.25
N SER A 429 -7.19 25.96 -16.86
CA SER A 429 -6.52 27.05 -16.13
C SER A 429 -7.37 28.31 -15.93
N ASN A 430 -8.41 28.52 -16.75
CA ASN A 430 -9.39 29.61 -16.62
C ASN A 430 -10.43 29.38 -15.49
N ASN A 431 -10.27 28.35 -14.66
CA ASN A 431 -11.18 28.17 -13.53
C ASN A 431 -11.03 29.35 -12.52
N PRO A 432 -12.13 29.89 -11.97
CA PRO A 432 -12.09 30.99 -11.01
C PRO A 432 -11.71 30.55 -9.59
N PHE A 433 -11.28 29.29 -9.40
CA PHE A 433 -10.90 28.73 -8.09
C PHE A 433 -9.69 29.47 -7.51
N ALA A 434 -9.76 29.88 -6.25
CA ALA A 434 -8.72 30.62 -5.55
C ALA A 434 -8.09 29.82 -4.41
N ALA A 435 -7.08 30.40 -3.76
CA ALA A 435 -6.38 29.78 -2.63
C ALA A 435 -7.31 29.53 -1.42
N ASP A 436 -8.18 30.49 -1.08
CA ASP A 436 -9.14 30.33 0.03
C ASP A 436 -10.15 29.21 -0.24
N ASP A 437 -10.51 28.99 -1.52
CA ASP A 437 -11.39 27.89 -1.91
C ASP A 437 -10.68 26.53 -1.72
N ALA A 438 -9.37 26.47 -2.00
CA ALA A 438 -8.55 25.29 -1.72
C ALA A 438 -8.51 24.96 -0.23
N GLN A 439 -8.35 25.98 0.63
CA GLN A 439 -8.37 25.82 2.08
C GLN A 439 -9.73 25.28 2.56
N GLN A 440 -10.83 25.88 2.10
CA GLN A 440 -12.17 25.46 2.49
C GLN A 440 -12.50 24.05 1.99
N LEU A 441 -12.14 23.71 0.76
CA LEU A 441 -12.32 22.36 0.22
C LEU A 441 -11.50 21.34 1.02
N ALA A 442 -10.24 21.65 1.34
CA ALA A 442 -9.39 20.78 2.16
C ALA A 442 -10.01 20.51 3.54
N GLN A 443 -10.57 21.55 4.18
CA GLN A 443 -11.27 21.43 5.44
C GLN A 443 -12.53 20.58 5.32
N SER A 444 -13.38 20.81 4.30
CA SER A 444 -14.58 19.99 4.10
C SER A 444 -14.26 18.52 3.82
N ILE A 445 -13.15 18.23 3.13
CA ILE A 445 -12.66 16.85 2.94
C ILE A 445 -12.25 16.24 4.29
N GLU A 446 -11.51 16.96 5.13
CA GLU A 446 -11.10 16.46 6.45
C GLU A 446 -12.29 16.19 7.36
N GLU A 447 -13.22 17.14 7.46
CA GLU A 447 -14.42 17.04 8.30
C GLU A 447 -15.33 15.90 7.84
N PHE A 448 -15.44 15.71 6.52
CA PHE A 448 -16.22 14.60 5.98
C PHE A 448 -15.50 13.28 6.24
N PHE A 449 -14.25 13.09 5.81
CA PHE A 449 -13.54 11.80 5.91
C PHE A 449 -12.88 11.57 7.27
N THR A 450 -13.70 11.42 8.31
CA THR A 450 -13.26 11.08 9.68
C THR A 450 -12.45 9.78 9.77
N GLU A 451 -11.64 9.63 10.81
CA GLU A 451 -10.81 8.45 11.03
C GLU A 451 -11.63 7.15 10.95
N LEU A 452 -11.18 6.21 10.10
CA LEU A 452 -11.87 4.95 9.86
C LEU A 452 -11.29 3.87 10.77
N SER A 453 -12.09 3.36 11.71
CA SER A 453 -11.80 2.09 12.37
C SER A 453 -12.32 0.93 11.53
N LEU A 454 -11.42 0.04 11.10
CA LEU A 454 -11.81 -1.18 10.40
C LEU A 454 -12.55 -2.11 11.35
N LEU A 455 -13.70 -2.62 10.91
CA LEU A 455 -14.44 -3.63 11.66
C LEU A 455 -13.85 -5.01 11.38
N PRO A 456 -13.37 -5.75 12.40
CA PRO A 456 -12.82 -7.09 12.20
C PRO A 456 -13.80 -8.03 11.50
N SER A 457 -15.09 -7.91 11.79
CA SER A 457 -16.15 -8.71 11.13
C SER A 457 -16.23 -8.45 9.63
N GLU A 458 -16.08 -7.20 9.17
CA GLU A 458 -16.12 -6.88 7.73
C GLU A 458 -14.88 -7.42 7.00
N VAL A 459 -13.72 -7.38 7.66
CA VAL A 459 -12.49 -7.97 7.16
C VAL A 459 -12.61 -9.49 7.06
N LEU A 460 -13.08 -10.14 8.13
CA LEU A 460 -13.25 -11.59 8.21
C LEU A 460 -14.30 -12.12 7.23
N GLN A 461 -15.40 -11.40 7.05
CA GLN A 461 -16.49 -11.77 6.14
C GLN A 461 -16.24 -11.30 4.70
N HIS A 462 -15.10 -10.66 4.45
CA HIS A 462 -14.76 -10.04 3.17
C HIS A 462 -15.89 -9.17 2.61
N VAL A 463 -16.51 -8.40 3.49
CA VAL A 463 -17.47 -7.39 3.10
C VAL A 463 -16.67 -6.23 2.51
N HIS A 464 -16.87 -5.97 1.21
CA HIS A 464 -16.27 -4.82 0.52
C HIS A 464 -17.40 -3.99 -0.07
N TYR A 465 -17.45 -2.70 0.21
CA TYR A 465 -18.44 -1.79 -0.34
C TYR A 465 -17.94 -0.34 -0.30
N ILE A 466 -18.61 0.52 -1.07
CA ILE A 466 -18.41 1.97 -1.02
C ILE A 466 -19.01 2.51 0.27
N ARG A 467 -18.19 3.15 1.11
CA ARG A 467 -18.60 3.66 2.41
C ARG A 467 -18.94 5.14 2.38
N ASP A 468 -18.09 5.94 1.74
CA ASP A 468 -18.22 7.39 1.71
C ASP A 468 -18.06 7.90 0.27
N ILE A 469 -18.90 8.85 -0.13
CA ILE A 469 -18.83 9.56 -1.42
C ILE A 469 -18.91 11.06 -1.15
N PHE A 470 -17.88 11.79 -1.57
CA PHE A 470 -17.83 13.24 -1.50
C PHE A 470 -17.74 13.82 -2.92
N MET A 471 -18.78 14.52 -3.36
CA MET A 471 -18.88 15.08 -4.70
C MET A 471 -18.38 16.53 -4.73
N VAL A 472 -17.34 16.79 -5.50
CA VAL A 472 -16.76 18.12 -5.68
C VAL A 472 -17.15 18.65 -7.05
N CYS A 473 -17.82 19.80 -7.07
CA CYS A 473 -18.44 20.38 -8.28
C CYS A 473 -17.67 21.62 -8.75
N ASN A 474 -17.35 21.65 -10.06
CA ASN A 474 -16.80 22.80 -10.76
C ASN A 474 -15.45 23.34 -10.21
N VAL A 475 -14.60 22.44 -9.70
CA VAL A 475 -13.24 22.79 -9.23
C VAL A 475 -12.22 22.67 -10.36
N ASP A 476 -12.12 21.50 -10.98
CA ASP A 476 -11.13 21.27 -12.05
C ASP A 476 -11.44 22.10 -13.31
N ARG A 477 -12.72 22.16 -13.68
CA ARG A 477 -13.29 22.97 -14.75
C ARG A 477 -14.80 23.08 -14.57
N PHE A 478 -15.43 24.10 -15.16
CA PHE A 478 -16.89 24.21 -15.20
C PHE A 478 -17.51 22.97 -15.85
N MET A 479 -18.69 22.54 -15.40
CA MET A 479 -19.40 21.33 -15.80
C MET A 479 -18.75 20.00 -15.38
N THR A 480 -17.63 20.01 -14.68
CA THR A 480 -17.00 18.77 -14.18
C THR A 480 -17.34 18.49 -12.74
N LEU A 481 -17.62 17.21 -12.49
CA LEU A 481 -17.80 16.64 -11.17
C LEU A 481 -16.64 15.69 -10.88
N SER A 482 -16.12 15.78 -9.66
CA SER A 482 -15.11 14.88 -9.13
C SER A 482 -15.70 14.14 -7.93
N LEU A 483 -15.61 12.82 -7.88
CA LEU A 483 -16.02 12.02 -6.73
C LEU A 483 -14.80 11.56 -5.98
N ILE A 484 -14.66 12.01 -4.73
CA ILE A 484 -13.73 11.43 -3.77
C ILE A 484 -14.50 10.29 -3.08
N VAL A 485 -14.02 9.06 -3.25
CA VAL A 485 -14.71 7.86 -2.77
C VAL A 485 -13.82 7.12 -1.79
N ARG A 486 -14.36 6.73 -0.63
CA ARG A 486 -13.67 5.86 0.34
C ARG A 486 -14.42 4.54 0.48
N ASP A 487 -13.69 3.42 0.34
CA ASP A 487 -14.24 2.10 0.63
C ASP A 487 -14.24 1.79 2.13
N ASN A 488 -14.98 0.77 2.55
CA ASN A 488 -15.04 0.34 3.95
C ASN A 488 -13.70 -0.21 4.49
N LEU A 489 -12.65 -0.26 3.66
CA LEU A 489 -11.32 -0.74 3.98
C LEU A 489 -10.28 0.38 3.96
N GLY A 490 -10.74 1.64 3.89
CA GLY A 490 -9.92 2.85 4.03
C GLY A 490 -9.20 3.29 2.77
N LYS A 491 -9.43 2.63 1.62
CA LYS A 491 -8.84 3.09 0.35
C LYS A 491 -9.65 4.23 -0.23
N THR A 492 -8.94 5.25 -0.70
CA THR A 492 -9.51 6.47 -1.26
C THR A 492 -9.23 6.58 -2.75
N PHE A 493 -10.23 7.00 -3.51
CA PHE A 493 -10.22 7.10 -4.96
C PHE A 493 -10.75 8.46 -5.41
N VAL A 494 -10.28 8.96 -6.56
CA VAL A 494 -10.83 10.16 -7.21
C VAL A 494 -11.16 9.85 -8.65
N ILE A 495 -12.42 10.08 -9.04
CA ILE A 495 -12.89 9.92 -10.41
C ILE A 495 -13.59 11.19 -10.88
N ASP A 496 -13.34 11.60 -12.12
CA ASP A 496 -13.96 12.80 -12.68
C ASP A 496 -14.82 12.46 -13.89
N TYR A 497 -15.89 13.24 -14.07
CA TYR A 497 -16.74 13.14 -15.23
C TYR A 497 -17.37 14.47 -15.59
N ASP A 498 -17.76 14.57 -16.86
CA ASP A 498 -18.19 15.81 -17.50
C ASP A 498 -19.69 15.82 -17.75
N LEU A 499 -20.40 16.73 -17.09
CA LEU A 499 -21.84 16.92 -17.29
C LEU A 499 -22.16 17.60 -18.63
N SER A 500 -21.19 18.20 -19.31
CA SER A 500 -21.40 18.84 -20.63
C SER A 500 -21.83 17.83 -21.70
N GLN A 501 -21.53 16.54 -21.48
CA GLN A 501 -21.97 15.42 -22.32
C GLN A 501 -23.50 15.19 -22.28
N ILE A 502 -24.20 15.80 -21.32
CA ILE A 502 -25.65 15.71 -21.19
C ILE A 502 -26.28 16.90 -21.93
N HIS A 503 -26.92 16.60 -23.06
CA HIS A 503 -27.74 17.57 -23.77
C HIS A 503 -29.05 17.83 -23.01
N VAL A 504 -29.30 19.10 -22.71
CA VAL A 504 -30.56 19.59 -22.15
C VAL A 504 -31.15 20.59 -23.14
N LYS A 505 -32.48 20.60 -23.27
CA LYS A 505 -33.20 21.63 -24.04
C LYS A 505 -33.10 22.95 -23.27
N SER A 506 -32.01 23.70 -23.44
CA SER A 506 -31.92 25.09 -23.01
C SER A 506 -32.04 25.99 -24.24
N HIS A 507 -32.91 26.99 -24.16
CA HIS A 507 -32.86 28.15 -25.05
C HIS A 507 -31.62 28.96 -24.64
N GLU A 508 -30.49 28.79 -25.33
CA GLU A 508 -29.42 29.80 -25.51
C GLU A 508 -28.16 29.13 -26.11
N GLU A 509 -27.57 29.86 -27.05
CA GLU A 509 -26.40 29.49 -27.86
C GLU A 509 -25.10 29.52 -27.05
N ASP A 510 -24.18 28.63 -27.43
CA ASP A 510 -22.74 28.63 -27.21
C ASP A 510 -22.19 29.19 -25.87
N VAL A 511 -21.89 28.24 -24.97
CA VAL A 511 -20.98 28.44 -23.83
C VAL A 511 -19.55 28.69 -24.36
N SER A 512 -19.28 29.93 -24.76
CA SER A 512 -17.91 30.45 -24.80
C SER A 512 -17.53 30.82 -23.36
N GLY A 513 -16.34 30.39 -22.94
CA GLY A 513 -15.93 30.48 -21.54
C GLY A 513 -16.01 31.90 -21.00
N ASP A 514 -16.46 32.04 -19.75
CA ASP A 514 -15.97 33.02 -18.79
C ASP A 514 -16.81 32.96 -17.52
N GLN A 515 -16.27 33.54 -16.45
CA GLN A 515 -16.76 33.52 -15.08
C GLN A 515 -18.22 33.98 -14.96
N ASN A 516 -18.88 33.70 -13.83
CA ASN A 516 -20.25 34.17 -13.54
C ASN A 516 -21.37 33.57 -14.43
N GLN A 517 -21.41 32.23 -14.55
CA GLN A 517 -22.45 31.49 -15.28
C GLN A 517 -23.77 31.43 -14.50
N HIS A 518 -24.91 31.33 -15.18
CA HIS A 518 -26.20 31.14 -14.48
C HIS A 518 -26.26 29.72 -13.87
N PRO A 519 -26.69 29.56 -12.59
CA PRO A 519 -26.74 28.24 -11.93
C PRO A 519 -27.55 27.19 -12.70
N GLU A 520 -28.59 27.62 -13.41
CA GLU A 520 -29.46 26.77 -14.21
C GLU A 520 -28.72 25.93 -15.26
N PHE A 521 -27.65 26.45 -15.86
CA PHE A 521 -26.88 25.70 -16.86
C PHE A 521 -26.30 24.40 -16.30
N PHE A 522 -25.82 24.44 -15.07
CA PHE A 522 -25.23 23.31 -14.37
C PHE A 522 -26.31 22.43 -13.74
N PHE A 523 -27.21 23.03 -12.94
CA PHE A 523 -28.19 22.26 -12.16
C PHE A 523 -29.30 21.63 -13.01
N ASN A 524 -29.68 22.20 -14.16
CA ASN A 524 -30.62 21.56 -15.06
C ASN A 524 -30.07 20.28 -15.69
N ARG A 525 -28.74 20.19 -15.87
CA ARG A 525 -28.08 18.94 -16.26
C ARG A 525 -27.98 17.99 -15.08
N LEU A 526 -27.56 18.49 -13.92
CA LEU A 526 -27.41 17.69 -12.70
C LEU A 526 -28.72 17.02 -12.26
N LYS A 527 -29.86 17.70 -12.38
CA LYS A 527 -31.19 17.17 -12.01
C LYS A 527 -31.70 16.06 -12.93
N SER A 528 -31.08 15.87 -14.10
CA SER A 528 -31.56 14.92 -15.11
C SER A 528 -31.30 13.46 -14.71
N THR A 529 -32.15 12.55 -15.18
CA THR A 529 -31.94 11.10 -15.01
C THR A 529 -30.60 10.66 -15.60
N LYS A 530 -30.20 11.25 -16.74
CA LYS A 530 -28.90 11.00 -17.39
C LYS A 530 -27.71 11.33 -16.48
N ALA A 531 -27.82 12.35 -15.64
CA ALA A 531 -26.76 12.68 -14.68
C ALA A 531 -26.62 11.63 -13.58
N LYS A 532 -27.74 11.04 -13.12
CA LYS A 532 -27.70 9.91 -12.16
C LYS A 532 -27.14 8.65 -12.79
N GLU A 533 -27.53 8.34 -14.02
CA GLU A 533 -26.96 7.23 -14.79
C GLU A 533 -25.46 7.40 -14.99
N LEU A 534 -25.01 8.61 -15.32
CA LEU A 534 -23.59 8.94 -15.46
C LEU A 534 -22.85 8.79 -14.12
N PHE A 535 -23.40 9.32 -13.02
CA PHE A 535 -22.84 9.15 -11.67
C PHE A 535 -22.62 7.66 -11.34
N LEU A 536 -23.66 6.82 -11.53
CA LEU A 536 -23.58 5.39 -11.26
C LEU A 536 -22.59 4.66 -12.18
N LYS A 537 -22.58 5.02 -13.47
CA LYS A 537 -21.64 4.47 -14.46
C LYS A 537 -20.20 4.77 -14.08
N GLU A 538 -19.92 6.00 -13.70
CA GLU A 538 -18.59 6.46 -13.32
C GLU A 538 -18.14 5.81 -12.01
N LEU A 539 -19.02 5.77 -11.01
CA LEU A 539 -18.79 5.06 -9.75
C LEU A 539 -18.49 3.56 -9.98
N GLY A 540 -19.20 2.94 -10.94
CA GLY A 540 -18.99 1.56 -11.35
C GLY A 540 -17.59 1.26 -11.91
N LYS A 541 -16.86 2.27 -12.41
CA LYS A 541 -15.46 2.10 -12.88
C LYS A 541 -14.51 1.69 -11.75
N LEU A 542 -14.85 1.99 -10.50
CA LEU A 542 -14.07 1.58 -9.33
C LEU A 542 -14.11 0.06 -9.09
N LYS A 543 -15.12 -0.64 -9.64
CA LYS A 543 -15.36 -2.07 -9.39
C LYS A 543 -15.50 -2.39 -7.89
N ILE A 544 -16.11 -1.46 -7.14
CA ILE A 544 -16.45 -1.61 -5.72
C ILE A 544 -17.98 -1.63 -5.64
N PRO A 545 -18.60 -2.62 -4.99
CA PRO A 545 -20.05 -2.71 -4.96
C PRO A 545 -20.65 -1.63 -4.05
N LEU A 546 -21.88 -1.23 -4.38
CA LEU A 546 -22.75 -0.45 -3.51
C LEU A 546 -23.55 -1.40 -2.62
N ASP A 547 -23.49 -1.23 -1.30
CA ASP A 547 -24.31 -1.99 -0.36
C ASP A 547 -25.53 -1.15 0.05
N LEU A 548 -26.70 -1.42 -0.51
CA LEU A 548 -27.91 -0.66 -0.18
C LEU A 548 -28.42 -0.90 1.24
N LYS A 549 -27.96 -1.96 1.93
CA LYS A 549 -28.25 -2.16 3.36
C LYS A 549 -27.39 -1.24 4.24
N ARG A 550 -26.27 -0.75 3.69
CA ARG A 550 -25.33 0.20 4.31
C ARG A 550 -25.06 1.32 3.31
N PRO A 551 -26.08 2.16 3.02
CA PRO A 551 -25.93 3.20 2.01
C PRO A 551 -24.73 4.09 2.34
N PRO A 552 -23.98 4.53 1.31
CA PRO A 552 -22.80 5.34 1.54
C PRO A 552 -23.19 6.69 2.15
N ARG A 553 -22.35 7.22 3.03
CA ARG A 553 -22.50 8.61 3.44
C ARG A 553 -22.18 9.51 2.25
N PHE A 554 -23.04 10.49 2.00
CA PHE A 554 -22.90 11.42 0.88
C PHE A 554 -22.65 12.83 1.39
N GLY A 555 -21.65 13.48 0.80
CA GLY A 555 -21.38 14.90 0.98
C GLY A 555 -21.04 15.53 -0.35
N PHE A 556 -21.06 16.85 -0.39
CA PHE A 556 -20.68 17.59 -1.59
C PHE A 556 -20.03 18.92 -1.27
N TRP A 557 -19.37 19.51 -2.26
CA TRP A 557 -18.80 20.83 -2.20
C TRP A 557 -18.88 21.50 -3.57
N ILE A 558 -19.32 22.75 -3.63
CA ILE A 558 -19.54 23.47 -4.89
C ILE A 558 -18.67 24.73 -4.94
N ASN A 559 -17.93 24.89 -6.04
CA ASN A 559 -17.18 26.12 -6.31
C ASN A 559 -18.17 27.24 -6.70
N THR A 560 -18.44 28.13 -5.75
CA THR A 560 -19.38 29.25 -5.86
C THR A 560 -18.94 30.30 -6.89
N ARG A 561 -17.63 30.46 -7.14
CA ARG A 561 -17.08 31.50 -8.03
C ARG A 561 -17.37 31.28 -9.51
N ASN A 562 -17.86 30.10 -9.88
CA ASN A 562 -18.30 29.87 -11.26
C ASN A 562 -19.65 30.50 -11.57
N PHE A 563 -20.40 30.95 -10.57
CA PHE A 563 -21.81 31.31 -10.72
C PHE A 563 -22.06 32.80 -10.48
N ASN A 564 -22.95 33.37 -11.30
CA ASN A 564 -23.60 34.63 -10.99
C ASN A 564 -24.80 34.34 -10.07
N LEU A 565 -24.71 34.74 -8.80
CA LEU A 565 -25.72 34.39 -7.80
C LEU A 565 -26.50 35.64 -7.37
N PRO A 566 -27.84 35.54 -7.20
CA PRO A 566 -28.68 36.65 -6.76
C PRO A 566 -28.60 36.91 -5.24
N ALA A 567 -27.79 36.13 -4.52
CA ALA A 567 -27.61 36.24 -3.07
C ALA A 567 -26.38 37.09 -2.73
N ASN A 568 -26.26 37.56 -1.49
CA ASN A 568 -25.03 38.18 -1.02
C ASN A 568 -23.90 37.13 -0.97
N SER A 569 -22.68 37.51 -1.34
CA SER A 569 -21.46 36.67 -1.34
C SER A 569 -21.31 35.78 -0.10
N LYS A 570 -21.67 36.26 1.09
CA LYS A 570 -21.62 35.49 2.35
C LYS A 570 -22.55 34.27 2.36
N TYR A 571 -23.65 34.31 1.61
CA TYR A 571 -24.68 33.27 1.55
C TYR A 571 -24.61 32.42 0.27
N HIS A 572 -23.67 32.70 -0.64
CA HIS A 572 -23.53 31.96 -1.90
C HIS A 572 -23.45 30.45 -1.71
N ARG A 573 -22.69 29.99 -0.71
CA ARG A 573 -22.57 28.55 -0.42
C ARG A 573 -23.88 27.98 0.11
N VAL A 574 -24.51 28.64 1.09
CA VAL A 574 -25.81 28.20 1.65
C VAL A 574 -26.87 28.07 0.55
N TYR A 575 -26.94 29.06 -0.35
CA TYR A 575 -27.86 29.05 -1.50
C TYR A 575 -27.64 27.84 -2.43
N LEU A 576 -26.40 27.59 -2.83
CA LEU A 576 -26.06 26.48 -3.71
C LEU A 576 -26.23 25.11 -3.02
N ASP A 577 -25.91 25.03 -1.73
CA ASP A 577 -26.06 23.81 -0.94
C ASP A 577 -27.54 23.46 -0.75
N GLY A 578 -28.42 24.46 -0.57
CA GLY A 578 -29.88 24.27 -0.55
C GLY A 578 -30.39 23.64 -1.84
N ILE A 579 -29.98 24.19 -2.99
CA ILE A 579 -30.32 23.62 -4.30
C ILE A 579 -29.79 22.19 -4.42
N MET A 580 -28.53 21.96 -4.10
CA MET A 580 -27.90 20.63 -4.23
C MET A 580 -28.57 19.58 -3.35
N ASN A 581 -28.88 19.90 -2.08
CA ASN A 581 -29.59 19.01 -1.17
C ASN A 581 -30.99 18.64 -1.68
N ARG A 582 -31.66 19.56 -2.38
CA ARG A 582 -32.97 19.29 -2.98
C ARG A 582 -32.89 18.36 -4.19
N LEU A 583 -31.83 18.51 -5.01
CA LEU A 583 -31.62 17.72 -6.23
C LEU A 583 -31.03 16.32 -5.95
N MET A 584 -30.06 16.25 -5.04
CA MET A 584 -29.28 15.07 -4.69
C MET A 584 -29.20 14.94 -3.16
N PRO A 585 -30.32 14.60 -2.50
CA PRO A 585 -30.34 14.47 -1.04
C PRO A 585 -29.40 13.36 -0.57
N ALA A 586 -28.81 13.53 0.61
CA ALA A 586 -27.90 12.53 1.17
C ALA A 586 -28.59 11.21 1.53
N GLU A 587 -29.91 11.21 1.73
CA GLU A 587 -30.67 10.05 2.17
C GLU A 587 -32.02 9.91 1.43
N GLY A 588 -32.66 8.75 1.61
CA GLY A 588 -33.98 8.46 1.08
C GLY A 588 -34.00 7.99 -0.38
N LYS A 589 -35.21 7.83 -0.93
CA LYS A 589 -35.45 7.24 -2.27
C LYS A 589 -34.89 8.04 -3.45
N PHE A 590 -34.48 9.29 -3.21
CA PHE A 590 -33.93 10.18 -4.22
C PHE A 590 -32.42 10.37 -4.10
N ALA A 591 -31.76 9.66 -3.18
CA ALA A 591 -30.32 9.70 -3.02
C ALA A 591 -29.58 9.30 -4.33
N PRO A 592 -28.31 9.70 -4.51
CA PRO A 592 -27.60 9.53 -5.78
C PRO A 592 -27.48 8.09 -6.28
N TRP A 593 -27.50 7.11 -5.39
CA TRP A 593 -27.42 5.68 -5.73
C TRP A 593 -28.75 5.04 -6.15
N PHE A 594 -29.84 5.80 -6.16
CA PHE A 594 -31.13 5.36 -6.69
C PHE A 594 -31.43 5.99 -8.05
N PRO A 595 -32.11 5.25 -8.96
CA PRO A 595 -32.38 5.74 -10.32
C PRO A 595 -33.48 6.82 -10.38
N TYR A 596 -34.11 7.16 -9.25
CA TYR A 596 -35.26 8.08 -9.20
C TYR A 596 -34.81 9.53 -9.04
N THR A 597 -35.34 10.44 -9.87
CA THR A 597 -35.15 11.90 -9.72
C THR A 597 -36.30 12.52 -8.94
N PRO A 598 -36.05 13.49 -8.04
CA PRO A 598 -37.12 14.24 -7.38
C PRO A 598 -37.93 15.04 -8.41
N ARG A 599 -39.25 15.11 -8.24
CA ARG A 599 -40.09 16.08 -8.95
C ARG A 599 -40.02 17.40 -8.19
N ILE A 600 -39.58 18.45 -8.89
CA ILE A 600 -39.36 19.76 -8.30
C ILE A 600 -40.15 20.74 -9.14
N GLU A 601 -41.20 21.30 -8.52
CA GLU A 601 -42.09 22.28 -9.12
C GLU A 601 -41.59 23.71 -8.91
N GLU A 602 -40.76 23.91 -7.88
CA GLU A 602 -40.11 25.17 -7.53
C GLU A 602 -38.98 25.50 -8.51
N THR A 603 -38.76 26.78 -8.79
CA THR A 603 -37.56 27.21 -9.54
C THR A 603 -36.31 27.02 -8.68
N LEU A 604 -35.14 26.91 -9.32
CA LEU A 604 -33.87 26.78 -8.58
C LEU A 604 -33.64 27.96 -7.63
N ASP A 605 -34.06 29.16 -8.05
CA ASP A 605 -33.94 30.36 -7.23
C ASP A 605 -34.87 30.36 -6.01
N GLN A 606 -36.08 29.80 -6.15
CA GLN A 606 -36.99 29.61 -5.00
C GLN A 606 -36.37 28.66 -3.98
N ILE A 607 -35.73 27.58 -4.44
CA ILE A 607 -35.09 26.60 -3.56
C ILE A 607 -33.88 27.20 -2.85
N GLY A 608 -33.03 27.94 -3.56
CA GLY A 608 -31.81 28.51 -2.96
C GLY A 608 -32.07 29.63 -1.94
N LYS A 609 -33.25 30.26 -1.96
CA LYS A 609 -33.65 31.32 -1.02
C LYS A 609 -34.28 30.79 0.28
N GLN A 610 -34.67 29.52 0.31
CA GLN A 610 -35.14 28.81 1.50
C GLN A 610 -33.94 28.37 2.33
#